data_AF-A0A831V5X0-F1
#
_entry.id   AF-A0A831V5X0-F1
#
_cell.length_a   1.000
_cell.length_b   1.000
_cell.length_c   1.000
_cell.angle_alpha   90.00
_cell.angle_beta   90.00
_cell.angle_gamma   90.00
#
_symmetry.space_group_name_H-M   'P 1'
#
loop_
_entity.id
_entity.type
_entity.pdbx_description
1 polymer ?
#
loop_
_entity_poly.entity_id
_entity_poly.type
_entity_poly.pdbx_seq_one_letter_code
_entity_poly.pdbx_strand_id
1 'polypeptide(L)'
;MKVKSARLIPYAWGLAVLWIVMGTIIMTASLIWNINRQKNETIQLATIEARTVYEKDLIYHRWATQHDGVFVPITDKTQPNPYLNHIPGANVTTTSGDKLTLVNPEYMIRQVY
;
A
#
# COMPACT_ATOMS: atom_id res chain seq x y z
N MET A 1 -28.84 -33.55 -59.60
CA MET A 1 -27.40 -33.56 -59.27
C MET A 1 -27.26 -33.60 -57.74
N LYS A 2 -27.25 -34.79 -57.11
CA LYS A 2 -27.16 -34.92 -55.64
C LYS A 2 -25.70 -34.66 -55.25
N VAL A 3 -25.45 -33.49 -54.67
CA VAL A 3 -24.12 -33.04 -54.26
C VAL A 3 -23.53 -34.06 -53.27
N LYS A 4 -22.27 -34.46 -53.49
CA LYS A 4 -21.45 -35.30 -52.59
C LYS A 4 -21.14 -34.58 -51.26
N SER A 5 -22.07 -33.84 -50.66
CA SER A 5 -21.85 -33.03 -49.45
C SER A 5 -21.59 -33.90 -48.22
N ALA A 6 -22.17 -35.10 -48.16
CA ALA A 6 -22.00 -36.03 -47.04
C ALA A 6 -20.53 -36.45 -46.80
N ARG A 7 -19.66 -36.38 -47.81
CA ARG A 7 -18.23 -36.69 -47.67
C ARG A 7 -17.40 -35.54 -47.09
N LEU A 8 -17.91 -34.30 -47.08
CA LEU A 8 -17.20 -33.10 -46.62
C LEU A 8 -17.50 -32.74 -45.16
N ILE A 9 -18.64 -33.21 -44.63
CA ILE A 9 -19.06 -33.04 -43.24
C ILE A 9 -17.98 -33.43 -42.21
N PRO A 10 -17.31 -34.60 -42.28
CA PRO A 10 -16.31 -34.98 -41.30
C PRO A 10 -15.07 -34.05 -41.30
N TYR A 11 -14.67 -33.53 -42.47
CA TYR A 11 -13.58 -32.57 -42.58
C TYR A 11 -13.94 -31.21 -41.98
N ALA A 12 -15.19 -30.76 -42.16
CA ALA A 12 -15.69 -29.53 -41.56
C ALA A 12 -15.71 -29.62 -40.02
N TRP A 13 -16.13 -30.76 -39.45
CA TRP A 13 -16.07 -31.00 -38.00
C TRP A 13 -14.62 -31.06 -37.49
N GLY A 14 -13.71 -31.70 -38.23
CA GLY A 14 -12.28 -31.71 -37.88
C GLY A 14 -11.68 -30.31 -37.82
N LEU A 15 -12.00 -29.46 -38.81
CA LEU A 15 -11.60 -28.05 -38.83
C LEU A 15 -12.21 -27.28 -37.65
N ALA A 16 -13.50 -27.46 -37.35
CA ALA A 16 -14.15 -26.79 -36.23
C ALA A 16 -13.51 -27.17 -34.88
N VAL A 17 -13.23 -28.45 -34.66
CA VAL A 17 -12.52 -28.92 -33.45
C VAL A 17 -11.12 -28.31 -33.37
N LEU A 18 -10.38 -28.30 -34.47
CA LEU A 18 -9.04 -27.71 -34.51
C LEU A 18 -9.07 -26.21 -34.17
N TRP A 19 -10.03 -25.47 -34.73
CA TRP A 19 -10.23 -24.05 -34.43
C TRP A 19 -10.55 -23.82 -32.96
N ILE A 20 -11.44 -24.62 -32.36
CA ILE A 20 -11.78 -24.52 -30.94
C ILE A 20 -10.55 -24.81 -30.08
N VAL A 21 -9.85 -25.92 -30.35
CA VAL A 21 -8.65 -26.30 -29.59
C VAL A 21 -7.58 -25.22 -29.68
N MET A 22 -7.33 -24.68 -30.87
CA MET A 22 -6.37 -23.59 -31.07
C MET A 22 -6.78 -22.33 -30.29
N GLY A 23 -8.05 -21.94 -30.36
CA GLY A 23 -8.59 -20.80 -29.61
C GLY A 23 -8.44 -20.99 -28.10
N THR A 24 -8.77 -22.17 -27.58
CA THR A 24 -8.63 -22.50 -26.16
C THR A 24 -7.17 -22.45 -25.71
N ILE A 25 -6.23 -22.95 -26.52
CA ILE A 25 -4.79 -22.89 -26.20
C ILE A 25 -4.32 -21.44 -26.12
N ILE A 26 -4.69 -20.61 -27.10
CA ILE A 26 -4.30 -19.19 -27.13
C ILE A 26 -4.88 -18.43 -25.92
N MET A 27 -6.17 -18.65 -25.61
CA MET A 27 -6.81 -18.04 -24.44
C MET A 27 -6.16 -18.47 -23.13
N THR A 28 -5.82 -19.76 -22.99
CA THR A 28 -5.18 -20.30 -21.79
C THR A 28 -3.77 -19.72 -21.61
N ALA A 29 -2.98 -19.66 -22.68
CA ALA A 29 -1.65 -19.06 -22.65
C ALA A 29 -1.70 -17.57 -22.29
N SER A 30 -2.65 -16.83 -22.88
CA SER A 30 -2.89 -15.41 -22.57
C SER A 30 -3.28 -15.22 -21.11
N LEU A 31 -4.17 -16.07 -20.58
CA LEU A 31 -4.60 -16.01 -19.18
C LEU A 31 -3.43 -16.26 -18.22
N ILE A 32 -2.59 -17.26 -18.48
CA ILE A 32 -1.40 -17.55 -17.67
C ILE A 32 -0.44 -16.36 -17.66
N TRP A 33 -0.16 -15.78 -18.83
CA TRP A 33 0.66 -14.57 -18.92
C TRP A 33 0.07 -13.46 -18.07
N ASN A 34 -1.23 -13.18 -18.24
CA ASN A 34 -1.90 -12.07 -17.58
C ASN A 34 -1.88 -12.24 -16.05
N ILE A 35 -2.11 -13.45 -15.54
CA ILE A 35 -2.03 -13.75 -14.10
C ILE A 35 -0.61 -13.49 -13.58
N ASN A 36 0.42 -13.95 -14.29
CA ASN A 36 1.80 -13.74 -13.87
C ASN A 36 2.19 -12.25 -13.89
N ARG A 37 1.75 -11.52 -14.91
CA ARG A 37 1.95 -10.08 -15.02
C ARG A 37 1.25 -9.34 -13.88
N GLN A 38 -0.02 -9.66 -13.63
CA GLN A 38 -0.82 -9.03 -12.57
C GLN A 38 -0.22 -9.28 -11.19
N LYS A 39 0.31 -10.49 -10.92
CA LYS A 39 1.03 -10.78 -9.66
C LYS A 39 2.24 -9.88 -9.48
N ASN A 40 3.07 -9.74 -10.51
CA ASN A 40 4.26 -8.90 -10.46
C ASN A 40 3.90 -7.42 -10.28
N GLU A 41 2.91 -6.92 -11.02
CA GLU A 41 2.40 -5.55 -10.89
C GLU A 41 1.84 -5.30 -9.48
N THR A 42 1.09 -6.26 -8.91
CA THR A 42 0.55 -6.14 -7.54
C THR A 42 1.67 -6.01 -6.50
N ILE A 43 2.71 -6.84 -6.59
CA ILE A 43 3.86 -6.77 -5.66
C ILE A 43 4.61 -5.45 -5.83
N GLN A 44 4.81 -4.99 -7.06
CA GLN A 44 5.46 -3.71 -7.34
C GLN A 44 4.67 -2.55 -6.74
N LEU A 45 3.35 -2.51 -6.94
CA LEU A 45 2.47 -1.48 -6.38
C LEU A 45 2.51 -1.49 -4.85
N ALA A 46 2.37 -2.66 -4.22
CA ALA A 46 2.46 -2.79 -2.77
C ALA A 46 3.82 -2.31 -2.22
N THR A 47 4.91 -2.56 -2.94
CA THR A 47 6.26 -2.11 -2.56
C THR A 47 6.40 -0.58 -2.68
N ILE A 48 5.86 0.01 -3.75
CA ILE A 48 5.87 1.46 -3.96
C ILE A 48 5.03 2.14 -2.87
N GLU A 49 3.86 1.61 -2.56
CA GLU A 49 2.99 2.13 -1.50
C GLU A 49 3.68 2.07 -0.13
N ALA A 50 4.24 0.91 0.23
CA ALA A 50 4.99 0.74 1.48
C ALA A 50 6.17 1.73 1.60
N ARG A 51 6.93 1.90 0.52
CA ARG A 51 8.02 2.90 0.47
C ARG A 51 7.48 4.32 0.64
N THR A 52 6.39 4.65 -0.04
CA THR A 52 5.81 6.00 -0.01
C THR A 52 5.31 6.35 1.39
N VAL A 53 4.63 5.42 2.07
CA VAL A 53 4.19 5.59 3.46
C VAL A 53 5.38 5.75 4.39
N TYR A 54 6.41 4.91 4.25
CA TYR A 54 7.63 5.03 5.05
C TYR A 54 8.36 6.36 4.84
N GLU A 55 8.53 6.80 3.60
CA GLU A 55 9.18 8.07 3.28
C GLU A 55 8.37 9.27 3.83
N LYS A 56 7.04 9.20 3.75
CA LYS A 56 6.15 10.21 4.37
C LYS A 56 6.40 10.29 5.87
N ASP A 57 6.39 9.17 6.58
CA ASP A 57 6.58 9.13 8.03
C ASP A 57 7.97 9.62 8.43
N LEU A 58 8.99 9.27 7.64
CA LEU A 58 10.36 9.75 7.84
C LEU A 58 10.46 11.27 7.67
N ILE A 59 9.75 11.86 6.71
CA ILE A 59 9.69 13.32 6.53
C ILE A 59 9.08 13.99 7.76
N TYR A 60 7.96 13.47 8.28
CA TYR A 60 7.34 14.03 9.50
C TYR A 60 8.22 13.87 10.73
N HIS A 61 8.87 12.71 10.90
CA HIS A 61 9.82 12.50 11.99
C HIS A 61 10.98 13.50 11.91
N ARG A 62 11.56 13.68 10.72
CA ARG A 62 12.65 14.66 10.51
C ARG A 62 12.21 16.08 10.78
N TRP A 63 11.04 16.48 10.29
CA TRP A 63 10.46 17.79 10.55
C TRP A 63 10.31 18.03 12.07
N ALA A 64 9.72 17.08 12.80
CA ALA A 64 9.57 17.18 14.24
C ALA A 64 10.94 17.22 14.97
N THR A 65 11.94 16.47 14.48
CA THR A 65 13.31 16.48 15.02
C THR A 65 13.97 17.85 14.83
N GLN A 66 13.77 18.50 13.68
CA GLN A 66 14.31 19.84 13.40
C GLN A 66 13.75 20.92 14.32
N HIS A 67 12.60 20.66 14.95
CA HIS A 67 11.95 21.55 15.92
C HIS A 67 12.17 21.11 17.38
N ASP A 68 13.04 20.12 17.63
CA ASP A 68 13.26 19.49 18.95
C ASP A 68 11.98 18.91 19.59
N GLY A 69 10.97 18.63 18.76
CA GLY A 69 9.64 18.21 19.18
C GLY A 69 8.59 19.32 19.02
N VAL A 70 7.38 19.02 19.48
CA VAL A 70 6.23 19.94 19.41
C VAL A 70 5.48 19.96 20.72
N PHE A 71 4.98 21.13 21.12
CA PHE A 71 4.15 21.25 22.31
C PHE A 71 2.71 20.85 22.00
N VAL A 72 2.18 19.91 22.78
CA VAL A 72 0.83 19.38 22.64
C VAL A 72 0.10 19.49 23.98
N PRO A 73 -1.23 19.76 24.01
CA PRO A 73 -1.99 19.78 25.24
C PRO A 73 -1.88 18.49 26.03
N ILE A 74 -1.74 18.61 27.35
CA ILE A 74 -1.80 17.46 28.25
C ILE A 74 -3.24 16.94 28.27
N THR A 75 -3.42 15.67 27.91
CA THR A 75 -4.70 14.97 27.92
C THR A 75 -4.52 13.57 28.49
N ASP A 76 -5.61 12.84 28.72
CA ASP A 76 -5.54 11.44 29.18
C ASP A 76 -4.71 10.55 28.23
N LYS A 77 -4.70 10.87 26.93
CA LYS A 77 -3.93 10.14 25.91
C LYS A 77 -2.49 10.64 25.76
N THR A 78 -2.25 11.92 26.05
CA THR A 78 -0.95 12.56 25.87
C THR A 78 -0.49 13.11 27.21
N GLN A 79 0.21 12.26 27.96
CA GLN A 79 0.81 12.62 29.24
C GLN A 79 2.26 13.06 29.06
N PRO A 80 2.82 13.89 29.97
CA PRO A 80 4.23 14.25 29.94
C PRO A 80 5.15 13.04 29.87
N ASN A 81 6.06 13.06 28.91
CA ASN A 81 6.98 11.95 28.70
C ASN A 81 8.04 11.92 29.83
N PRO A 82 8.10 10.87 30.68
CA PRO A 82 9.04 10.81 31.79
C PRO A 82 10.51 10.87 31.35
N TYR A 83 10.81 10.43 30.13
CA TYR A 83 12.15 10.47 29.56
C TYR A 83 12.62 11.90 29.24
N LEU A 84 11.70 12.87 29.14
CA LEU A 84 12.01 14.28 28.87
C LEU A 84 12.01 15.15 30.13
N ASN A 85 11.80 14.57 31.32
CA ASN A 85 11.74 15.33 32.59
C ASN A 85 13.04 16.08 32.91
N HIS A 86 14.17 15.66 32.33
CA HIS A 86 15.46 16.32 32.50
C HIS A 86 15.61 17.59 31.65
N ILE A 87 14.71 17.82 30.68
CA ILE A 87 14.74 18.97 29.78
C ILE A 87 13.95 20.13 30.41
N PRO A 88 14.60 21.27 30.74
CA PRO A 88 13.90 22.44 31.23
C PRO A 88 12.87 22.93 30.22
N GLY A 89 11.64 23.20 30.66
CA GLY A 89 10.58 23.65 29.76
C GLY A 89 9.89 22.54 28.95
N ALA A 90 10.15 21.26 29.24
CA ALA A 90 9.39 20.16 28.63
C ALA A 90 7.90 20.18 28.99
N ASN A 91 7.51 20.82 30.08
CA ASN A 91 6.12 21.08 30.42
C ASN A 91 5.94 22.58 30.67
N VAL A 92 4.96 23.19 30.01
CA VAL A 92 4.71 24.64 30.08
C VAL A 92 3.23 24.91 30.29
N THR A 93 2.93 26.11 30.77
CA THR A 93 1.55 26.64 30.82
C THR A 93 1.49 27.89 29.96
N THR A 94 0.54 27.96 29.03
CA THR A 94 0.36 29.12 28.17
C THR A 94 -0.14 30.31 28.98
N THR A 95 -0.06 31.52 28.41
CA THR A 95 -0.65 32.73 29.03
C THR A 95 -2.16 32.62 29.24
N SER A 96 -2.83 31.73 28.51
CA SER A 96 -4.26 31.45 28.64
C SER A 96 -4.58 30.36 29.68
N GLY A 97 -3.56 29.73 30.28
CA GLY A 97 -3.72 28.70 31.30
C GLY A 97 -3.68 27.25 30.79
N ASP A 98 -3.50 27.03 29.49
CA ASP A 98 -3.43 25.68 28.91
C ASP A 98 -2.12 25.01 29.27
N LYS A 99 -2.19 23.76 29.75
CA LYS A 99 -1.01 22.96 30.07
C LYS A 99 -0.55 22.19 28.83
N LEU A 100 0.68 22.41 28.41
CA LEU A 100 1.29 21.74 27.28
C LEU A 100 2.51 20.92 27.72
N THR A 101 2.76 19.83 27.00
CA THR A 101 3.97 19.01 27.15
C THR A 101 4.68 18.88 25.82
N LEU A 102 6.01 18.79 25.87
CA LEU A 102 6.87 18.57 24.72
C LEU A 102 6.75 17.10 24.29
N VAL A 103 6.36 16.90 23.04
CA VAL A 103 6.31 15.60 22.38
C VAL A 103 7.47 15.53 21.40
N ASN A 104 8.48 14.72 21.73
CA ASN A 104 9.58 14.41 20.81
C ASN A 104 9.12 13.44 19.71
N PRO A 105 9.84 13.37 18.57
CA PRO A 105 9.48 12.51 17.45
C PRO A 105 9.28 11.03 17.84
N GLU A 106 10.08 10.51 18.77
CA GLU A 106 9.95 9.12 19.22
C GLU A 106 8.66 8.88 20.00
N TYR A 107 8.22 9.86 20.80
CA TYR A 107 6.95 9.77 21.52
C TYR A 107 5.76 9.99 20.59
N MET A 108 5.89 10.86 19.59
CA MET A 108 4.88 11.08 18.56
C MET A 108 4.53 9.76 17.84
N ILE A 109 5.54 8.99 17.39
CA ILE A 109 5.31 7.70 16.71
C ILE A 109 4.50 6.74 17.59
N ARG A 110 4.78 6.66 18.90
CA ARG A 110 4.06 5.80 19.85
C ARG A 110 2.61 6.22 20.11
N GLN A 111 2.25 7.47 19.80
CA GLN A 111 0.87 7.95 19.92
C GLN A 111 0.07 7.73 18.63
N VAL A 112 0.76 7.68 17.49
CA VAL A 112 0.12 7.48 16.17
C VAL A 112 -0.12 5.99 15.89
N TYR A 113 0.79 5.11 16.31
CA TYR A 113 0.77 3.67 16.08
C TYR A 113 0.71 2.89 17.39
#